data_AF-A0A7V8NN18-F1
#
_entry.id   AF-A0A7V8NN18-F1
#
_cell.length_a   1.000
_cell.length_b   1.000
_cell.length_c   1.000
_cell.angle_alpha   90.00
_cell.angle_beta   90.00
_cell.angle_gamma   90.00
#
_symmetry.space_group_name_H-M   'P 1'
#
loop_
_entity.id
_entity.type
_entity.pdbx_description
1 polymer ?
#
loop_
_entity_poly.entity_id
_entity_poly.type
_entity_poly.pdbx_seq_one_letter_code
_entity_poly.pdbx_strand_id
1 'polypeptide(L)'
;MKLVVPFETSMDRLVVRRIVLLEANVDGVTGWGECVAAEAPFYSPEYADTAWPVLRDFLWPMVKGKKFDSACEVWDLLKRVRGHNMAKACL
;
A
#
# COMPACT_ATOMS: atom_id res chain seq x y z
N MET A 1 7.99 -11.70 -6.04
CA MET A 1 8.56 -12.79 -5.22
C MET A 1 7.94 -14.11 -5.65
N LYS A 2 8.75 -15.14 -5.98
CA LYS A 2 8.23 -16.49 -6.29
C LYS A 2 7.76 -17.16 -5.00
N LEU A 3 6.58 -17.78 -5.01
CA LEU A 3 6.07 -18.53 -3.87
C LEU A 3 6.75 -19.89 -3.76
N VAL A 4 6.97 -20.37 -2.54
CA VAL A 4 7.52 -21.72 -2.28
C VAL A 4 6.52 -22.79 -2.73
N VAL A 5 5.23 -22.56 -2.45
CA VAL A 5 4.10 -23.37 -2.91
C VAL A 5 3.09 -22.44 -3.57
N PRO A 6 2.54 -22.77 -4.76
CA PRO A 6 1.47 -21.98 -5.36
C PRO A 6 0.27 -21.82 -4.42
N PHE A 7 -0.28 -20.60 -4.38
CA PHE A 7 -1.51 -20.32 -3.65
C PHE A 7 -2.69 -20.40 -4.60
N GLU A 8 -3.69 -21.21 -4.27
CA GLU A 8 -4.82 -21.50 -5.16
C GLU A 8 -6.15 -21.31 -4.43
N THR A 9 -7.05 -20.61 -5.09
CA THR A 9 -8.43 -20.35 -4.64
C THR A 9 -9.39 -20.71 -5.77
N SER A 10 -10.70 -20.61 -5.53
CA SER A 10 -11.69 -20.79 -6.60
C SER A 10 -11.60 -19.76 -7.74
N MET A 11 -10.88 -18.65 -7.53
CA MET A 11 -10.81 -17.54 -8.47
C MET A 11 -9.50 -17.49 -9.27
N ASP A 12 -8.39 -17.93 -8.67
CA ASP A 12 -7.06 -17.77 -9.28
C ASP A 12 -6.02 -18.71 -8.65
N ARG A 13 -4.92 -18.92 -9.38
CA ARG A 13 -3.73 -19.63 -8.93
C ARG A 13 -2.50 -18.74 -9.05
N LEU A 14 -1.97 -18.33 -7.90
CA LEU A 14 -0.78 -17.50 -7.80
C LEU A 14 0.49 -18.33 -7.62
N VAL A 15 1.48 -18.04 -8.46
CA VAL A 15 2.84 -18.61 -8.38
C VAL A 15 3.90 -17.55 -8.03
N VAL A 16 3.57 -16.28 -8.27
CA VAL A 16 4.40 -15.13 -7.97
C VAL A 16 3.55 -14.11 -7.23
N ARG A 17 4.05 -13.64 -6.09
CA ARG A 17 3.51 -12.51 -5.35
C ARG A 17 4.17 -11.21 -5.81
N ARG A 18 3.39 -10.27 -6.31
CA ARG A 18 3.83 -8.90 -6.58
C ARG A 18 3.50 -8.04 -5.36
N ILE A 19 4.53 -7.42 -4.79
CA ILE A 19 4.42 -6.65 -3.55
C ILE A 19 4.80 -5.21 -3.87
N VAL A 20 4.00 -4.27 -3.40
CA VAL A 20 4.35 -2.85 -3.38
C VAL A 20 4.93 -2.54 -2.01
N LEU A 21 6.20 -2.14 -1.99
CA LEU A 21 6.90 -1.70 -0.78
C LEU A 21 7.05 -0.18 -0.82
N LEU A 22 6.82 0.44 0.33
CA LEU A 22 7.11 1.84 0.59
C LEU A 22 8.31 1.92 1.53
N GLU A 23 9.30 2.71 1.14
CA GLU A 23 10.42 3.09 1.98
C GLU A 23 10.31 4.59 2.25
N ALA A 24 10.33 4.97 3.53
CA ALA A 24 10.39 6.37 3.94
C ALA A 24 11.65 6.59 4.77
N ASN A 25 12.52 7.48 4.31
CA ASN A 25 13.68 7.92 5.08
C ASN A 25 13.44 9.33 5.63
N VAL A 26 13.52 9.47 6.95
CA VAL A 26 13.36 10.75 7.66
C VAL A 26 14.49 10.86 8.67
N ASP A 27 15.32 11.90 8.53
CA ASP A 27 16.43 12.20 9.43
C ASP A 27 17.36 10.99 9.70
N GLY A 28 17.59 10.17 8.66
CA GLY A 28 18.45 8.98 8.74
C GLY A 28 17.76 7.73 9.30
N VAL A 29 16.49 7.81 9.69
CA VAL A 29 15.66 6.66 10.09
C VAL A 29 14.85 6.19 8.88
N THR A 30 14.93 4.89 8.58
CA THR A 30 14.14 4.28 7.51
C THR A 30 12.95 3.51 8.10
N GLY A 31 11.75 3.90 7.71
CA GLY A 31 10.52 3.15 7.90
C GLY A 31 10.12 2.40 6.63
N TRP A 32 9.47 1.24 6.81
CA TRP A 32 8.98 0.39 5.72
C TRP A 32 7.50 0.12 5.88
N GLY A 33 6.77 0.20 4.77
CA GLY A 33 5.37 -0.19 4.67
C GLY A 33 5.16 -1.18 3.52
N GLU A 34 4.21 -2.09 3.69
CA GLU A 34 3.80 -3.04 2.65
C GLU A 34 2.34 -2.81 2.28
N CYS A 35 2.07 -2.64 0.99
CA CYS A 35 0.71 -2.71 0.49
C CYS A 35 0.36 -4.17 0.16
N VAL A 36 -0.53 -4.74 0.95
CA VAL A 36 -0.95 -6.15 0.85
C VAL A 36 -1.95 -6.42 -0.28
N ALA A 37 -2.20 -5.45 -1.16
CA ALA A 37 -3.12 -5.58 -2.27
C ALA A 37 -2.70 -6.72 -3.22
N ALA A 38 -3.69 -7.50 -3.67
CA ALA A 38 -3.48 -8.62 -4.58
C ALA A 38 -3.05 -8.13 -5.98
N GLU A 39 -2.78 -9.05 -6.88
CA GLU A 39 -2.34 -8.82 -8.26
C GLU A 39 -3.50 -8.34 -9.14
N ALA A 40 -4.70 -8.80 -8.81
CA ALA A 40 -5.92 -8.58 -9.57
C ALA A 40 -7.13 -8.43 -8.62
N PRO A 41 -8.25 -7.85 -9.09
CA PRO A 41 -9.37 -7.45 -8.24
C PRO A 41 -10.32 -8.60 -7.85
N PHE A 42 -9.78 -9.79 -7.55
CA PHE A 42 -10.60 -10.98 -7.26
C PHE A 42 -10.82 -11.21 -5.76
N TYR A 43 -9.94 -10.69 -4.90
CA TYR A 43 -10.15 -10.68 -3.45
C TYR A 43 -10.82 -9.38 -2.99
N SER A 44 -10.42 -8.26 -3.56
CA SER A 44 -10.95 -6.93 -3.25
C SER A 44 -10.88 -6.05 -4.50
N PRO A 45 -11.66 -4.94 -4.58
CA PRO A 45 -11.53 -4.00 -5.69
C PRO A 45 -10.16 -3.31 -5.73
N GLU A 46 -9.42 -3.33 -4.62
CA GLU A 46 -8.06 -2.83 -4.52
C GLU A 46 -7.05 -3.94 -4.82
N TYR A 47 -6.19 -3.67 -5.80
CA TYR A 47 -5.09 -4.52 -6.25
C TYR A 47 -3.87 -3.65 -6.59
N ALA A 48 -2.68 -4.24 -6.73
CA ALA A 48 -1.41 -3.55 -6.82
C ALA A 48 -1.38 -2.37 -7.83
N ASP A 49 -1.98 -2.55 -9.01
CA ASP A 49 -2.01 -1.52 -10.05
C ASP A 49 -2.99 -0.37 -9.78
N THR A 50 -3.94 -0.56 -8.86
CA THR A 50 -4.77 0.55 -8.34
C THR A 50 -4.17 1.20 -7.11
N ALA A 51 -3.49 0.42 -6.25
CA ALA A 51 -2.86 0.93 -5.04
C ALA A 51 -1.64 1.81 -5.34
N TRP A 52 -0.79 1.40 -6.29
CA TRP A 52 0.42 2.12 -6.67
C TRP A 52 0.20 3.58 -7.11
N PRO A 53 -0.67 3.88 -8.11
CA PRO A 53 -0.90 5.27 -8.50
C PRO A 53 -1.55 6.08 -7.38
N VAL A 54 -2.40 5.48 -6.54
CA VAL A 54 -3.00 6.19 -5.40
C VAL A 54 -1.96 6.57 -4.35
N LEU A 55 -1.06 5.65 -4.01
CA LEU A 55 0.09 5.92 -3.15
C LEU A 55 0.95 7.07 -3.72
N ARG A 56 1.37 6.95 -4.98
CA ARG A 56 2.30 7.88 -5.64
C ARG A 56 1.71 9.26 -5.88
N ASP A 57 0.50 9.33 -6.41
CA ASP A 57 -0.07 10.56 -6.99
C ASP A 57 -0.97 11.32 -6.00
N PHE A 58 -1.43 10.66 -4.93
CA PHE A 58 -2.36 11.25 -3.98
C PHE A 58 -1.87 11.15 -2.52
N LEU A 59 -1.65 9.94 -2.00
CA LEU A 59 -1.36 9.77 -0.57
C LEU A 59 0.01 10.34 -0.17
N TRP A 60 1.06 10.02 -0.91
CA TRP A 60 2.41 10.56 -0.64
C TRP A 60 2.46 12.10 -0.71
N PRO A 61 1.93 12.76 -1.76
CA PRO A 61 1.87 14.23 -1.81
C PRO A 61 1.12 14.87 -0.63
N MET A 62 0.16 14.16 -0.04
CA MET A 62 -0.60 14.67 1.11
C MET A 62 0.21 14.69 2.42
N VAL A 63 1.23 13.84 2.56
CA VAL A 63 2.06 13.73 3.77
C VAL A 63 3.44 14.34 3.60
N LYS A 64 4.00 14.36 2.39
CA LYS A 64 5.36 14.84 2.12
C LYS A 64 5.55 16.28 2.62
N GLY A 65 6.58 16.48 3.43
CA GLY A 65 6.97 17.79 3.96
C GLY A 65 6.09 18.30 5.11
N LYS A 66 5.14 17.50 5.60
CA LYS A 66 4.43 17.77 6.85
C LYS A 66 5.20 17.23 8.04
N LYS A 67 5.02 17.88 9.18
CA LYS A 67 5.44 17.37 10.49
C LYS A 67 4.22 16.81 11.21
N PHE A 68 4.44 15.73 11.95
CA PHE A 68 3.43 15.03 12.71
C PHE A 68 3.96 14.83 14.12
N ASP A 69 3.12 15.07 15.13
CA ASP A 69 3.49 14.79 16.53
C ASP A 69 3.23 13.30 16.86
N SER A 70 2.33 12.65 16.12
CA SER A 70 1.99 11.24 16.24
C SER A 70 1.60 10.60 14.90
N ALA A 71 1.79 9.28 14.78
CA ALA A 71 1.38 8.53 13.59
C ALA A 71 -0.15 8.59 13.33
N CYS A 72 -0.95 8.77 14.38
CA CYS A 72 -2.41 8.82 14.27
C CYS A 72 -2.92 10.01 13.45
N GLU A 73 -2.18 11.11 13.42
CA GLU A 73 -2.54 12.32 12.64
C GLU A 73 -2.53 12.09 11.13
N VAL A 74 -1.75 11.11 10.65
CA VAL A 74 -1.66 10.77 9.24
C VAL A 74 -3.03 10.34 8.71
N TRP A 75 -3.76 9.52 9.48
CA TRP A 75 -5.04 8.96 9.04
C TRP A 75 -6.07 10.03 8.68
N ASP A 76 -6.14 11.11 9.45
CA ASP A 76 -7.10 12.20 9.22
C ASP A 76 -6.86 12.92 7.90
N LEU A 77 -5.60 13.08 7.48
CA LEU A 77 -5.27 13.62 6.17
C LEU A 77 -5.77 12.68 5.07
N LEU A 78 -5.49 11.37 5.19
CA LEU A 78 -5.79 10.38 4.16
C LEU A 78 -7.29 10.16 3.93
N LYS A 79 -8.16 10.55 4.88
CA LYS A 79 -9.63 10.44 4.76
C LYS A 79 -10.21 11.10 3.51
N ARG A 80 -9.54 12.10 2.94
CA ARG A 80 -9.99 12.77 1.70
C ARG A 80 -9.98 11.82 0.49
N VAL A 81 -9.10 10.82 0.47
CA VAL A 81 -9.10 9.76 -0.56
C VAL A 81 -10.14 8.71 -0.19
N ARG A 82 -11.09 8.40 -1.07
CA ARG A 82 -12.13 7.39 -0.80
C ARG A 82 -11.60 5.98 -1.05
N GLY A 83 -11.93 5.02 -0.19
CA GLY A 83 -11.44 3.64 -0.31
C GLY A 83 -9.92 3.55 -0.15
N HIS A 84 -9.28 2.68 -0.94
CA HIS A 84 -7.83 2.48 -0.99
C HIS A 84 -7.20 2.22 0.38
N ASN A 85 -7.82 1.31 1.14
CA ASN A 85 -7.43 1.06 2.52
C ASN A 85 -6.07 0.37 2.61
N MET A 86 -5.73 -0.53 1.66
CA MET A 86 -4.44 -1.20 1.65
C MET A 86 -3.32 -0.24 1.24
N ALA A 87 -3.58 0.68 0.32
CA ALA A 87 -2.67 1.77 -0.02
C ALA A 87 -2.46 2.72 1.16
N LYS A 88 -3.52 3.10 1.89
CA LYS A 88 -3.40 3.93 3.09
C LYS A 88 -2.66 3.25 4.24
N ALA A 89 -2.87 1.95 4.43
CA ALA A 89 -2.17 1.18 5.46
C ALA A 89 -0.68 0.98 5.15
N CYS A 90 -0.28 1.13 3.88
CA CYS A 90 1.11 1.05 3.44
C CYS A 90 1.90 2.34 3.73
N LEU A 91 1.22 3.49 3.83
CA LEU A 91 1.84 4.80 4.03
C LEU A 91 1.98 5.13 5.52
#